data_AF-A0A973JD88-F1
#
_entry.id   AF-A0A973JD88-F1
#
_cell.length_a   1.000
_cell.length_b   1.000
_cell.length_c   1.000
_cell.angle_alpha   90.00
_cell.angle_beta   90.00
_cell.angle_gamma   90.00
#
_symmetry.space_group_name_H-M   'P 1'
#
loop_
_entity.id
_entity.type
_entity.pdbx_description
1 polymer ?
#
loop_
_entity_poly.entity_id
_entity_poly.type
_entity_poly.pdbx_seq_one_letter_code
_entity_poly.pdbx_strand_id
1 'polypeptide(L)'
;MANKQFDNHLGIAGWLGGGRWGVERYLYILHRLTGLGILSFFLLHIFASSVRMYGPESWNAAMLILKNPIFKLGEFFVFVAFAFHALNGLRLIFIELGLAVGKAEEPIYPYKSSLNNQRPLMMIAMIVVAILILAGGYNTFFGSH
;
A
#
# COMPACT_ATOMS: atom_id res chain seq x y z
N MET A 1 7.39 -31.30 -30.73
CA MET A 1 7.93 -29.98 -30.36
C MET A 1 7.11 -29.47 -29.18
N ALA A 2 7.70 -29.26 -28.01
CA ALA A 2 6.97 -28.74 -26.85
C ALA A 2 6.49 -27.32 -27.16
N ASN A 3 5.18 -27.09 -27.05
CA ASN A 3 4.57 -25.78 -27.27
C ASN A 3 5.04 -24.85 -26.15
N LYS A 4 6.12 -24.09 -26.39
CA LYS A 4 6.71 -23.17 -25.43
C LYS A 4 5.88 -21.89 -25.43
N GLN A 5 4.69 -21.95 -24.82
CA GLN A 5 3.90 -20.75 -24.54
C GLN A 5 4.73 -19.86 -23.62
N PHE A 6 5.12 -18.67 -24.09
CA PHE A 6 5.81 -17.70 -23.25
C PHE A 6 4.85 -17.20 -22.17
N ASP A 7 5.26 -17.27 -20.90
CA ASP A 7 4.45 -17.02 -19.69
C ASP A 7 3.77 -15.64 -19.58
N ASN A 8 4.00 -14.73 -20.52
CA ASN A 8 3.51 -13.33 -20.49
C ASN A 8 2.33 -13.02 -21.43
N HIS A 9 1.74 -14.02 -22.12
CA HIS A 9 0.60 -13.79 -23.01
C HIS A 9 -0.79 -13.85 -22.33
N LEU A 10 -0.83 -13.90 -21.00
CA LEU A 10 -2.09 -14.01 -20.23
C LEU A 10 -2.97 -12.75 -20.30
N GLY A 11 -2.51 -11.67 -20.94
CA GLY A 11 -3.28 -10.44 -21.15
C GLY A 11 -3.80 -9.82 -19.86
N ILE A 12 -4.95 -9.13 -19.94
CA ILE A 12 -5.60 -8.48 -18.79
C ILE A 12 -5.98 -9.50 -17.70
N ALA A 13 -6.36 -10.72 -18.09
CA ALA A 13 -6.70 -11.79 -17.14
C ALA A 13 -5.51 -12.21 -16.27
N GLY A 14 -4.31 -12.36 -16.87
CA GLY A 14 -3.08 -12.58 -16.11
C GLY A 14 -2.66 -11.40 -15.25
N TRP A 15 -3.09 -10.18 -15.62
CA TRP A 15 -2.87 -9.01 -14.79
C TRP A 15 -3.70 -9.03 -13.50
N LEU A 16 -4.96 -9.42 -13.61
CA LEU A 16 -5.92 -9.49 -12.49
C LEU A 16 -5.71 -10.73 -11.61
N GLY A 17 -5.27 -11.85 -12.19
CA GLY A 17 -5.04 -13.12 -11.48
C GLY A 17 -3.63 -13.31 -10.91
N GLY A 18 -2.78 -12.27 -10.90
CA GLY A 18 -1.43 -12.34 -10.32
C GLY A 18 -0.39 -13.04 -11.21
N GLY A 19 -0.82 -13.80 -12.22
CA GLY A 19 0.02 -14.45 -13.22
C GLY A 19 1.17 -15.25 -12.59
N ARG A 20 2.33 -15.27 -13.25
CA ARG A 20 3.54 -15.97 -12.74
C ARG A 20 4.15 -15.33 -11.48
N TRP A 21 3.85 -14.06 -11.21
CA TRP A 21 4.55 -13.24 -10.20
C TRP A 21 3.82 -13.16 -8.86
N GLY A 22 2.57 -13.67 -8.79
CA GLY A 22 1.82 -13.86 -7.57
C GLY A 22 1.65 -12.59 -6.74
N VAL A 23 1.99 -12.68 -5.44
CA VAL A 23 1.78 -11.62 -4.43
C VAL A 23 2.56 -10.34 -4.74
N GLU A 24 3.78 -10.44 -5.27
CA GLU A 24 4.66 -9.29 -5.55
C GLU A 24 4.02 -8.31 -6.53
N ARG A 25 3.25 -8.84 -7.48
CA ARG A 25 2.53 -8.05 -8.47
C ARG A 25 1.43 -7.20 -7.83
N TYR A 26 0.70 -7.77 -6.87
CA TYR A 26 -0.31 -7.04 -6.12
C TYR A 26 0.33 -6.00 -5.20
N LEU A 27 1.43 -6.31 -4.53
CA LEU A 27 2.16 -5.33 -3.70
C LEU A 27 2.62 -4.12 -4.52
N TYR A 28 3.11 -4.35 -5.74
CA TYR A 28 3.47 -3.28 -6.66
C TYR A 28 2.27 -2.40 -7.04
N ILE A 29 1.15 -3.00 -7.47
CA ILE A 29 -0.05 -2.25 -7.87
C ILE A 29 -0.61 -1.47 -6.68
N LEU A 30 -0.77 -2.14 -5.54
CA LEU A 30 -1.31 -1.51 -4.32
C LEU A 30 -0.41 -0.37 -3.84
N HIS A 31 0.92 -0.48 -3.96
CA HIS A 31 1.82 0.60 -3.54
C HIS A 31 1.58 1.89 -4.34
N ARG A 32 1.35 1.76 -5.66
CA ARG A 32 1.02 2.89 -6.52
C ARG A 32 -0.37 3.45 -6.24
N LEU A 33 -1.37 2.59 -6.13
CA LEU A 33 -2.75 3.01 -5.86
C LEU A 33 -2.88 3.72 -4.51
N THR A 34 -2.26 3.16 -3.46
CA THR A 34 -2.24 3.79 -2.13
C THR A 34 -1.46 5.10 -2.14
N GLY A 35 -0.34 5.20 -2.88
CA GLY A 35 0.39 6.46 -3.03
C GLY A 35 -0.44 7.55 -3.70
N LEU A 36 -1.15 7.22 -4.79
CA LEU A 36 -2.09 8.15 -5.44
C LEU A 36 -3.24 8.53 -4.51
N GLY A 37 -3.81 7.58 -3.78
CA GLY A 37 -4.88 7.84 -2.82
C GLY A 37 -4.44 8.78 -1.69
N ILE A 38 -3.24 8.58 -1.14
CA ILE A 38 -2.65 9.45 -0.10
C ILE A 38 -2.36 10.84 -0.68
N LEU A 39 -1.84 10.94 -1.90
CA LEU A 39 -1.63 12.23 -2.56
C LEU A 39 -2.94 12.99 -2.75
N SER A 40 -3.99 12.31 -3.23
CA SER A 40 -5.34 12.91 -3.34
C SER A 40 -5.87 13.36 -1.98
N PHE A 41 -5.74 12.53 -0.95
CA PHE A 41 -6.10 12.89 0.42
C PHE A 41 -5.33 14.11 0.89
N PHE A 42 -4.02 14.18 0.67
CA PHE A 42 -3.19 15.31 1.07
C PHE A 42 -3.67 16.64 0.45
N LEU A 43 -4.00 16.65 -0.85
CA LEU A 43 -4.55 17.83 -1.52
C LEU A 43 -5.91 18.24 -0.93
N LEU A 44 -6.82 17.28 -0.73
CA LEU A 44 -8.12 17.53 -0.10
C LEU A 44 -7.97 17.99 1.35
N HIS A 45 -7.00 17.46 2.08
CA HIS A 45 -6.73 17.78 3.48
C HIS A 45 -6.20 19.20 3.64
N ILE A 46 -5.33 19.66 2.73
CA ILE A 46 -4.91 21.06 2.68
C ILE A 46 -6.11 21.98 2.48
N PHE A 47 -6.98 21.67 1.52
CA PHE A 47 -8.18 22.47 1.27
C PHE A 47 -9.15 22.46 2.46
N ALA A 48 -9.42 21.29 3.04
CA ALA A 48 -10.30 21.17 4.20
C ALA A 48 -9.74 21.95 5.41
N SER A 49 -8.42 21.92 5.61
CA SER A 49 -7.75 22.65 6.69
C SER A 49 -7.72 24.16 6.46
N SER A 50 -7.60 24.61 5.20
CA SER A 50 -7.57 26.03 4.87
C SER A 50 -8.90 26.74 5.16
N VAL A 51 -10.02 26.00 5.25
CA VAL A 51 -11.33 26.55 5.64
C VAL A 51 -11.28 27.29 6.97
N ARG A 52 -10.34 26.92 7.86
CA ARG A 52 -10.08 27.61 9.13
C ARG A 52 -9.80 29.11 8.96
N MET A 53 -9.27 29.54 7.81
CA MET A 53 -8.98 30.94 7.53
C MET A 53 -10.25 31.80 7.38
N TYR A 54 -11.41 31.20 7.11
CA TYR A 54 -12.68 31.92 6.96
C TYR A 54 -13.47 32.08 8.26
N GLY A 55 -12.87 31.72 9.40
CA GLY A 55 -13.42 31.93 10.73
C GLY A 55 -14.14 30.73 11.35
N PRO A 56 -14.59 30.86 12.60
CA PRO A 56 -15.09 29.73 13.39
C PRO A 56 -16.36 29.09 12.83
N GLU A 57 -17.26 29.88 12.23
CA GLU A 57 -18.51 29.38 11.65
C GLU A 57 -18.26 28.44 10.47
N SER A 58 -17.45 28.87 9.50
CA SER A 58 -17.08 28.03 8.35
C SER A 58 -16.32 26.77 8.78
N TRP A 59 -15.44 26.89 9.77
CA TRP A 59 -14.74 25.73 10.34
C TRP A 59 -15.71 24.72 10.96
N ASN A 60 -16.65 25.19 11.79
CA ASN A 60 -17.63 24.34 12.45
C ASN A 60 -18.55 23.64 11.43
N ALA A 61 -18.96 24.35 10.37
CA ALA A 61 -19.74 23.77 9.27
C ALA A 61 -18.95 22.68 8.53
N ALA A 62 -17.68 22.92 8.21
CA ALA A 62 -16.82 21.91 7.58
C ALA A 62 -16.63 20.68 8.49
N MET A 63 -16.40 20.88 9.79
CA MET A 63 -16.29 19.78 10.76
C MET A 63 -17.58 18.97 10.88
N LEU A 64 -18.76 19.59 10.73
CA LEU A 64 -20.03 18.86 10.73
C LEU A 64 -20.10 17.89 9.54
N ILE A 65 -19.63 18.32 8.36
CA ILE A 65 -19.57 17.47 7.16
C ILE A 65 -18.60 16.31 7.36
N LEU A 66 -17.38 16.58 7.83
CA LEU A 66 -16.34 15.55 8.00
C LEU A 66 -16.67 14.54 9.10
N LYS A 67 -17.55 14.87 10.06
CA LYS A 67 -18.03 13.92 11.07
C LYS A 67 -19.00 12.87 10.52
N ASN A 68 -19.51 13.04 9.30
CA ASN A 68 -20.43 12.07 8.68
C ASN A 68 -19.75 10.68 8.57
N PRO A 69 -20.49 9.58 8.81
CA PRO A 69 -19.95 8.22 8.72
C PRO A 69 -19.22 7.89 7.42
N ILE A 70 -19.63 8.48 6.28
CA ILE A 70 -18.98 8.28 4.98
C ILE A 70 -17.53 8.80 5.01
N PHE A 71 -17.31 9.98 5.60
CA PHE A 71 -15.97 10.55 5.74
C PHE A 71 -15.13 9.77 6.74
N LYS A 72 -15.72 9.30 7.84
CA LYS A 72 -15.03 8.39 8.78
C LYS A 72 -14.58 7.09 8.12
N LEU A 73 -15.39 6.51 7.24
CA LEU A 73 -14.99 5.35 6.45
C LEU A 73 -13.84 5.70 5.48
N GLY A 74 -13.90 6.87 4.85
CA GLY A 74 -12.80 7.40 4.04
C GLY A 74 -11.50 7.56 4.83
N GLU A 75 -11.54 8.12 6.04
CA GLU A 75 -10.40 8.24 6.95
C GLU A 75 -9.81 6.86 7.29
N PHE A 76 -10.65 5.86 7.54
CA PHE A 76 -10.19 4.49 7.76
C PHE A 76 -9.43 3.93 6.55
N PHE A 77 -9.96 4.11 5.33
CA PHE A 77 -9.26 3.67 4.12
C PHE A 77 -7.95 4.41 3.89
N VAL A 78 -7.89 5.72 4.18
CA VAL A 78 -6.64 6.49 4.12
C VAL A 78 -5.63 5.97 5.14
N PHE A 79 -6.08 5.63 6.36
CA PHE A 79 -5.22 5.03 7.38
C PHE A 79 -4.64 3.68 6.94
N VAL A 80 -5.48 2.79 6.40
CA VAL A 80 -5.04 1.51 5.83
C VAL A 80 -4.05 1.73 4.67
N ALA A 81 -4.36 2.65 3.76
CA ALA A 81 -3.50 2.99 2.64
C ALA A 81 -2.14 3.51 3.11
N PHE A 82 -2.13 4.39 4.12
CA PHE A 82 -0.91 4.94 4.71
C PHE A 82 -0.03 3.85 5.34
N ALA A 83 -0.60 3.01 6.21
CA ALA A 83 0.14 1.94 6.88
C ALA A 83 0.79 0.98 5.88
N PHE A 84 0.01 0.56 4.87
CA PHE A 84 0.52 -0.27 3.78
C PHE A 84 1.60 0.43 2.96
N HIS A 85 1.35 1.66 2.50
CA HIS A 85 2.25 2.40 1.61
C HIS A 85 3.59 2.66 2.29
N ALA A 86 3.57 3.10 3.54
CA ALA A 86 4.77 3.39 4.33
C ALA A 86 5.61 2.13 4.54
N LEU A 87 5.03 1.04 5.04
CA LEU A 87 5.79 -0.18 5.34
C LEU A 87 6.25 -0.92 4.08
N ASN A 88 5.43 -0.97 3.02
CA ASN A 88 5.88 -1.51 1.75
C ASN A 88 6.97 -0.62 1.12
N GLY A 89 6.89 0.70 1.29
CA GLY A 89 7.95 1.64 0.88
C GLY A 89 9.27 1.39 1.61
N LEU A 90 9.23 1.21 2.94
CA LEU A 90 10.41 0.86 3.74
C LEU A 90 11.03 -0.48 3.31
N ARG A 91 10.19 -1.49 3.02
CA ARG A 91 10.68 -2.74 2.42
C ARG A 91 11.44 -2.48 1.12
N LEU A 92 10.89 -1.68 0.21
CA LEU A 92 11.55 -1.37 -1.06
C LEU A 92 12.86 -0.61 -0.85
N ILE A 93 12.91 0.33 0.10
CA ILE A 93 14.15 1.03 0.48
C ILE A 93 15.22 0.03 0.96
N PHE A 94 14.87 -0.91 1.83
CA PHE A 94 15.83 -1.92 2.29
C PHE A 94 16.34 -2.84 1.16
N ILE A 95 15.48 -3.14 0.19
CA ILE A 95 15.87 -3.89 -1.00
C ILE A 95 16.82 -3.07 -1.88
N GLU A 96 16.53 -1.79 -2.11
CA GLU A 96 17.37 -0.87 -2.88
C GLU A 96 18.76 -0.69 -2.24
N LEU A 97 18.81 -0.69 -0.92
CA LEU A 97 20.05 -0.65 -0.14
C LEU A 97 20.78 -2.01 -0.08
N GLY A 98 20.28 -3.05 -0.74
CA GLY A 98 20.91 -4.37 -0.83
C GLY A 98 20.75 -5.25 0.42
N LEU A 99 19.99 -4.82 1.44
CA LEU A 99 19.92 -5.51 2.74
C LEU A 99 19.20 -6.87 2.69
N ALA A 100 18.33 -7.09 1.71
CA ALA A 100 17.49 -8.30 1.61
C ALA A 100 17.55 -8.98 0.22
N VAL A 101 18.51 -8.60 -0.63
CA VAL A 101 18.60 -9.11 -2.02
C VAL A 101 19.33 -10.47 -2.08
N GLY A 102 20.20 -10.75 -1.10
CA GLY A 102 21.08 -11.91 -1.07
C GLY A 102 22.42 -11.65 -1.75
N LYS A 103 23.22 -12.70 -1.95
CA LYS A 103 24.53 -12.58 -2.60
C LYS A 103 24.36 -12.34 -4.10
N ALA A 104 25.20 -11.48 -4.67
CA ALA A 104 25.31 -11.34 -6.11
C ALA A 104 25.84 -12.65 -6.70
N GLU A 105 25.09 -13.23 -7.64
CA GLU A 105 25.46 -14.44 -8.37
C GLU A 105 25.43 -14.11 -9.87
N GLU A 106 26.30 -14.77 -10.64
CA GLU A 106 26.31 -14.61 -12.10
C GLU A 106 24.98 -15.12 -12.69
N PRO A 107 24.39 -14.42 -13.68
CA PRO A 107 23.13 -14.80 -14.29
C PRO A 107 23.34 -15.93 -15.31
N ILE A 108 23.74 -17.11 -14.84
CA ILE A 108 23.91 -18.32 -15.67
C ILE A 108 22.57 -19.07 -15.70
N TYR A 109 22.17 -19.53 -16.89
CA TYR A 109 20.94 -20.31 -17.02
C TYR A 109 21.10 -21.67 -16.31
N PRO A 110 20.13 -22.10 -15.47
CA PRO A 110 18.86 -21.45 -15.16
C PRO A 110 19.00 -20.29 -14.16
N TYR A 111 18.43 -19.13 -14.51
CA TYR A 111 18.47 -17.94 -13.66
C TYR A 111 17.82 -18.20 -12.29
N LYS A 112 18.51 -17.81 -11.22
CA LYS A 112 17.95 -17.77 -9.87
C LYS A 112 17.35 -16.40 -9.57
N SER A 113 16.23 -16.38 -8.86
CA SER A 113 15.57 -15.14 -8.46
C SER A 113 15.91 -14.79 -7.02
N SER A 114 16.22 -13.52 -6.77
CA SER A 114 16.41 -12.95 -5.43
C SER A 114 15.12 -12.87 -4.62
N LEU A 115 13.95 -13.09 -5.25
CA LEU A 115 12.64 -13.02 -4.60
C LEU A 115 12.57 -13.91 -3.35
N ASN A 116 13.19 -15.08 -3.37
CA ASN A 116 13.17 -15.99 -2.22
C ASN A 116 13.87 -15.41 -0.99
N ASN A 117 14.92 -14.59 -1.20
CA ASN A 117 15.62 -13.90 -0.12
C ASN A 117 14.80 -12.71 0.42
N GLN A 118 13.97 -12.09 -0.44
CA GLN A 118 13.15 -10.94 -0.09
C GLN A 118 11.81 -11.31 0.57
N ARG A 119 11.33 -12.55 0.41
CA ARG A 119 10.05 -13.03 0.95
C ARG A 119 9.90 -12.89 2.47
N PRO A 120 10.90 -13.23 3.31
CA PRO A 120 10.78 -13.04 4.75
C PRO A 120 10.54 -11.58 5.13
N LEU A 121 11.29 -10.65 4.53
CA LEU A 121 11.11 -9.20 4.75
C LEU A 121 9.71 -8.75 4.33
N MET A 122 9.23 -9.23 3.18
CA MET A 122 7.86 -8.98 2.73
C MET A 122 6.82 -9.45 3.75
N MET A 123 6.94 -10.69 4.24
CA MET A 123 5.99 -11.26 5.20
C MET A 123 6.01 -10.48 6.52
N ILE A 124 7.20 -10.14 7.04
CA ILE A 124 7.34 -9.33 8.25
C ILE A 124 6.66 -7.98 8.05
N ALA A 125 6.93 -7.28 6.95
CA ALA A 125 6.30 -5.99 6.65
C ALA A 125 4.77 -6.10 6.61
N MET A 126 4.21 -7.14 5.96
CA MET A 126 2.77 -7.32 5.86
C MET A 126 2.11 -7.70 7.20
N ILE A 127 2.80 -8.48 8.04
CA ILE A 127 2.34 -8.77 9.41
C ILE A 127 2.29 -7.49 10.23
N VAL A 128 3.33 -6.65 10.16
CA VAL A 128 3.35 -5.36 10.87
C VAL A 128 2.23 -4.45 10.35
N VAL A 129 2.00 -4.38 9.03
CA VAL A 129 0.85 -3.66 8.45
C VAL A 129 -0.46 -4.16 9.06
N ALA A 130 -0.69 -5.47 9.09
CA ALA A 130 -1.91 -6.04 9.64
C ALA A 130 -2.07 -5.72 11.14
N ILE A 131 -1.01 -5.81 11.93
CA ILE A 131 -1.01 -5.44 13.35
C ILE A 131 -1.35 -3.97 13.53
N LEU A 132 -0.73 -3.05 12.77
CA LEU A 132 -1.02 -1.62 12.86
C LEU A 132 -2.48 -1.31 12.50
N ILE A 133 -3.01 -1.95 11.45
CA ILE A 133 -4.40 -1.78 11.04
C ILE A 133 -5.34 -2.31 12.11
N LEU A 134 -5.10 -3.48 12.68
CA LEU A 134 -5.96 -4.09 13.69
C LEU A 134 -5.89 -3.31 15.01
N ALA A 135 -4.69 -3.05 15.53
CA ALA A 135 -4.52 -2.37 16.81
C ALA A 135 -4.91 -0.89 16.74
N GLY A 136 -4.41 -0.18 15.71
CA GLY A 136 -4.71 1.24 15.52
C GLY A 136 -6.13 1.48 15.03
N GLY A 137 -6.60 0.65 14.09
CA GLY A 137 -7.95 0.76 13.52
C GLY A 137 -9.04 0.42 14.53
N TYR A 138 -8.88 -0.64 15.33
CA TYR A 138 -9.86 -1.01 16.34
C TYR A 138 -10.07 0.11 17.35
N ASN A 139 -8.99 0.62 17.96
CA ASN A 139 -9.11 1.66 18.98
C ASN A 139 -9.67 2.98 18.43
N THR A 140 -9.22 3.39 17.23
CA THR A 140 -9.54 4.72 16.66
C THR A 140 -10.92 4.78 16.02
N PHE A 141 -11.40 3.68 15.42
CA PHE A 141 -12.65 3.69 14.65
C PHE A 141 -13.80 2.92 15.33
N PHE A 142 -13.52 2.00 16.24
CA PHE A 142 -14.52 1.13 16.88
C PHE A 142 -14.46 1.12 18.41
N GLY A 143 -13.32 1.49 19.01
CA GLY A 143 -13.05 1.39 20.45
C GLY A 143 -13.25 2.68 21.24
N SER A 144 -13.51 3.82 20.58
CA SER A 144 -13.78 5.10 21.23
C SER A 144 -15.24 5.53 21.04
N HIS A 145 -16.06 5.11 21.99
CA HIS A 145 -17.32 5.76 22.37
C HIS A 145 -17.09 6.62 23.61
#